data_AF-A0A7C7D1G9-F1
#
_entry.id   AF-A0A7C7D1G9-F1
#
_cell.length_a   1.000
_cell.length_b   1.000
_cell.length_c   1.000
_cell.angle_alpha   90.00
_cell.angle_beta   90.00
_cell.angle_gamma   90.00
#
_symmetry.space_group_name_H-M   'P 1'
#
loop_
_entity.id
_entity.type
_entity.pdbx_description
1 polymer ?
#
loop_
_entity_poly.entity_id
_entity_poly.type
_entity_poly.pdbx_seq_one_letter_code
_entity_poly.pdbx_strand_id
1 'polypeptide(L)'
;MNIENNILYEILPEVKNRRIRGNVGMHQGTIALAALALDNRKYFNECIDFILSTTNTNTKGLGYGDIYRILINEVDHDGCGNETSVGYNGLWLDGINSIAEFLKGTSKDLYNNGKFRKMFNLDIPYLIADGYSLNIGDTHSAGNPFTTIHEQPLLSFFEVSEDIKSAQLLDLAARLRAENGQSGNVIRNMFYDCEKIDREIKEIIGKYGQFRSESKNYSGYGISKIEIRNEGDEPKCVWMYYGRNTGHGHRDTLMLGLYAYGVFLNPDHGYPCFADGNHERRCWTVNTISHDTVMVDEHPGRNHIVGIPHHFDAGKFVSVMDVEAPLIYEKTSCYRRSSIVVNIDNFTYVADFFRVAGGNNHRYIFHGAEGKATSSGLNLVKQNGGTYAGQDIEIASPSYDETHESGFNYLYDVQRDSAIKDSFCVDWKVKDTWHVWEKQRNVHIAITVIDPVDEVILAKGQPPQNKPGNPKEYTYLITHNRGENIKSQFASIIETYENESNLTKAEAVSIVMEDGTPADYTAKALKVTMKNGRIDYIINSVDDNAYLVDNKIA
;
A
#
# COMPACT_ATOMS: atom_id res chain seq x y z
N MET A 1 -20.07 20.04 -41.48
CA MET A 1 -18.81 19.74 -40.78
C MET A 1 -18.25 18.47 -41.41
N ASN A 2 -17.01 18.48 -41.91
CA ASN A 2 -16.36 17.27 -42.41
C ASN A 2 -15.68 16.60 -41.21
N ILE A 3 -16.13 15.40 -40.83
CA ILE A 3 -15.66 14.70 -39.62
C ILE A 3 -14.19 14.30 -39.77
N GLU A 4 -13.78 13.81 -40.94
CA GLU A 4 -12.40 13.39 -41.16
C GLU A 4 -11.43 14.56 -41.02
N ASN A 5 -11.67 15.65 -41.75
CA ASN A 5 -10.76 16.79 -41.81
C ASN A 5 -10.81 17.66 -40.56
N ASN A 6 -11.98 17.83 -39.94
CA ASN A 6 -12.13 18.78 -38.83
C ASN A 6 -12.12 18.11 -37.46
N ILE A 7 -12.03 16.78 -37.38
CA ILE A 7 -11.96 16.03 -36.13
C ILE A 7 -10.83 15.00 -36.20
N LEU A 8 -10.90 14.02 -37.09
CA LEU A 8 -10.00 12.86 -37.04
C LEU A 8 -8.54 13.22 -37.39
N TYR A 9 -8.32 13.97 -38.47
CA TYR A 9 -6.98 14.42 -38.87
C TYR A 9 -6.38 15.45 -37.90
N GLU A 10 -7.21 16.16 -37.13
CA GLU A 10 -6.76 17.17 -36.16
C GLU A 10 -6.25 16.54 -34.86
N ILE A 11 -6.61 15.30 -34.52
CA ILE A 11 -6.21 14.67 -33.24
C ILE A 11 -4.67 14.64 -33.06
N LEU A 12 -3.91 14.14 -34.04
CA LEU A 12 -2.46 14.04 -33.92
C LEU A 12 -1.78 15.43 -33.80
N PRO A 13 -2.08 16.43 -34.66
CA PRO A 13 -1.63 17.80 -34.47
C PRO A 13 -1.97 18.36 -33.09
N GLU A 14 -3.19 18.14 -32.61
CA GLU A 14 -3.68 18.71 -31.35
C GLU A 14 -3.05 18.05 -30.11
N VAL A 15 -2.71 16.77 -30.18
CA VAL A 15 -1.86 16.08 -29.19
C VAL A 15 -0.44 16.65 -29.22
N LYS A 16 0.17 16.83 -30.40
CA LYS A 16 1.49 17.47 -30.54
C LYS A 16 1.50 18.91 -30.01
N ASN A 17 0.38 19.62 -30.17
CA ASN A 17 0.14 20.98 -29.67
C ASN A 17 -0.26 21.04 -28.19
N ARG A 18 -0.42 19.89 -27.50
CA ARG A 18 -0.80 19.77 -26.08
C ARG A 18 -2.21 20.26 -25.74
N ARG A 19 -3.09 20.38 -26.73
CA ARG A 19 -4.50 20.73 -26.51
C ARG A 19 -5.34 19.49 -26.18
N ILE A 20 -4.87 18.31 -26.57
CA ILE A 20 -5.41 17.02 -26.14
C ILE A 20 -4.37 16.31 -25.27
N ARG A 21 -4.74 15.95 -24.04
CA ARG A 21 -3.88 15.22 -23.10
C ARG A 21 -4.73 14.36 -22.16
N GLY A 22 -4.30 13.13 -21.96
CA GLY A 22 -4.83 12.21 -20.95
C GLY A 22 -3.69 11.46 -20.28
N ASN A 23 -4.03 10.41 -19.52
CA ASN A 23 -3.02 9.53 -18.95
C ASN A 23 -2.30 8.71 -20.04
N VAL A 24 -1.24 7.99 -19.67
CA VAL A 24 -0.50 7.10 -20.57
C VAL A 24 -1.44 6.14 -21.29
N GLY A 25 -1.28 6.03 -22.61
CA GLY A 25 -2.08 5.16 -23.46
C GLY A 25 -3.41 5.78 -23.91
N MET A 26 -4.00 6.74 -23.18
CA MET A 26 -5.29 7.32 -23.55
C MET A 26 -5.24 8.07 -24.88
N HIS A 27 -4.38 9.09 -24.98
CA HIS A 27 -4.31 9.92 -26.18
C HIS A 27 -3.61 9.20 -27.33
N GLN A 28 -2.67 8.30 -27.03
CA GLN A 28 -2.05 7.39 -28.00
C GLN A 28 -3.09 6.43 -28.60
N GLY A 29 -3.97 5.85 -27.78
CA GLY A 29 -5.09 5.02 -28.23
C GLY A 29 -6.05 5.78 -29.12
N THR A 30 -6.40 7.02 -28.75
CA THR A 30 -7.23 7.91 -29.58
C THR A 30 -6.59 8.19 -30.95
N ILE A 31 -5.29 8.46 -31.00
CA ILE A 31 -4.56 8.62 -32.27
C ILE A 31 -4.65 7.34 -33.12
N ALA A 32 -4.38 6.18 -32.51
CA ALA A 32 -4.38 4.90 -33.23
C ALA A 32 -5.77 4.57 -33.81
N LEU A 33 -6.83 4.75 -33.01
CA LEU A 33 -8.21 4.50 -33.44
C LEU A 33 -8.65 5.48 -34.54
N ALA A 34 -8.34 6.77 -34.40
CA ALA A 34 -8.66 7.76 -35.42
C ALA A 34 -7.95 7.47 -36.74
N ALA A 35 -6.67 7.10 -36.68
CA ALA A 35 -5.89 6.76 -37.86
C ALA A 35 -6.39 5.47 -38.53
N LEU A 36 -6.86 4.49 -37.75
CA LEU A 36 -7.48 3.26 -38.26
C LEU A 36 -8.81 3.59 -38.96
N ALA A 37 -9.66 4.42 -38.36
CA ALA A 37 -10.95 4.80 -38.92
C ALA A 37 -10.85 5.61 -40.23
N LEU A 38 -9.77 6.37 -40.41
CA LEU A 38 -9.48 7.13 -41.64
C LEU A 38 -9.06 6.24 -42.83
N ASP A 39 -8.75 4.96 -42.59
CA ASP A 39 -8.32 3.98 -43.59
C ASP A 39 -7.22 4.49 -44.56
N ASN A 40 -6.31 5.31 -44.03
CA ASN A 40 -5.18 5.85 -44.77
C ASN A 40 -3.88 5.21 -44.27
N ARG A 41 -3.41 4.18 -44.97
CA ARG A 41 -2.24 3.38 -44.56
C ARG A 41 -0.98 4.21 -44.30
N LYS A 42 -0.72 5.27 -45.09
CA LYS A 42 0.45 6.13 -44.91
C LYS A 42 0.34 6.91 -43.60
N TYR A 43 -0.83 7.53 -43.38
CA TYR A 43 -1.10 8.29 -42.17
C TYR A 43 -1.14 7.40 -40.91
N PHE A 44 -1.72 6.21 -41.01
CA PHE A 44 -1.70 5.20 -39.94
C PHE A 44 -0.27 4.85 -39.53
N ASN A 45 0.61 4.54 -40.48
CA ASN A 45 2.00 4.21 -40.16
C ASN A 45 2.73 5.39 -39.48
N GLU A 46 2.52 6.63 -39.94
CA GLU A 46 3.08 7.83 -39.31
C GLU A 46 2.59 7.99 -37.86
N CYS A 47 1.29 7.78 -37.63
CA CYS A 47 0.69 7.82 -36.30
C CYS A 47 1.29 6.75 -35.36
N ILE A 48 1.41 5.51 -35.84
CA ILE A 48 1.98 4.40 -35.07
C ILE A 48 3.47 4.62 -34.79
N ASP A 49 4.25 5.13 -35.76
CA ASP A 49 5.66 5.49 -35.54
C ASP A 49 5.81 6.57 -34.46
N PHE A 50 4.92 7.55 -34.45
CA PHE A 50 4.89 8.57 -33.41
C PHE A 50 4.56 7.98 -32.02
N ILE A 51 3.50 7.16 -31.93
CA ILE A 51 3.08 6.49 -30.68
C ILE A 51 4.19 5.61 -30.11
N LEU A 52 4.89 4.86 -30.96
CA LEU A 52 5.91 3.88 -30.56
C LEU A 52 7.34 4.45 -30.54
N SER A 53 7.51 5.76 -30.75
CA SER A 53 8.84 6.36 -30.79
C SER A 53 9.61 6.20 -29.46
N THR A 54 10.93 6.38 -29.49
CA THR A 54 11.78 6.41 -28.27
C THR A 54 12.56 7.71 -28.13
N THR A 55 12.46 8.58 -29.14
CA THR A 55 13.34 9.74 -29.35
C THR A 55 12.67 11.07 -29.03
N ASN A 56 11.43 11.10 -28.57
CA ASN A 56 10.77 12.35 -28.20
C ASN A 56 11.25 12.79 -26.80
N THR A 57 12.51 13.23 -26.71
CA THR A 57 13.18 13.61 -25.46
C THR A 57 12.85 15.03 -24.99
N ASN A 58 12.05 15.76 -25.76
CA ASN A 58 11.70 17.15 -25.47
C ASN A 58 10.46 17.26 -24.57
N THR A 59 10.51 16.74 -23.35
CA THR A 59 9.79 17.36 -22.21
C THR A 59 10.13 16.81 -20.82
N LYS A 60 10.21 17.76 -19.88
CA LYS A 60 10.03 17.57 -18.44
C LYS A 60 8.58 17.14 -18.08
N GLY A 61 8.13 16.01 -18.60
CA GLY A 61 6.81 15.44 -18.27
C GLY A 61 6.17 14.69 -19.44
N LEU A 62 5.75 13.46 -19.16
CA LEU A 62 4.77 12.58 -19.84
C LEU A 62 4.67 12.76 -21.37
N GLY A 63 5.27 11.83 -22.11
CA GLY A 63 5.45 11.89 -23.56
C GLY A 63 4.15 11.98 -24.35
N TYR A 64 4.18 12.76 -25.43
CA TYR A 64 3.08 12.94 -26.41
C TYR A 64 2.84 11.69 -27.28
N GLY A 65 3.76 10.72 -27.17
CA GLY A 65 3.80 9.38 -27.75
C GLY A 65 4.67 8.53 -26.82
N ASP A 66 5.60 7.75 -27.36
CA ASP A 66 6.67 7.07 -26.62
C ASP A 66 6.33 5.82 -25.79
N ILE A 67 5.37 5.01 -26.25
CA ILE A 67 5.03 3.75 -25.55
C ILE A 67 6.26 2.84 -25.37
N TYR A 68 7.16 2.75 -26.36
CA TYR A 68 8.39 1.95 -26.17
C TYR A 68 9.32 2.52 -25.11
N ARG A 69 9.48 3.84 -25.02
CA ARG A 69 10.28 4.46 -23.95
C ARG A 69 9.68 4.19 -22.58
N ILE A 70 8.35 4.30 -22.45
CA ILE A 70 7.61 4.06 -21.21
C ILE A 70 7.78 2.60 -20.77
N LEU A 71 7.57 1.64 -21.69
CA LEU A 71 7.76 0.22 -21.41
C LEU A 71 9.19 -0.10 -20.96
N ILE A 72 10.20 0.60 -21.47
CA ILE A 72 11.61 0.38 -21.11
C ILE A 72 11.94 1.01 -19.75
N ASN A 73 11.54 2.27 -19.53
CA ASN A 73 12.06 3.09 -18.43
C ASN A 73 11.13 3.20 -17.21
N GLU A 74 9.81 3.10 -17.41
CA GLU A 74 8.83 3.49 -16.39
C GLU A 74 8.04 2.29 -15.84
N VAL A 75 7.77 1.27 -16.67
CA VAL A 75 7.19 0.01 -16.19
C VAL A 75 8.26 -0.77 -15.45
N ASP A 76 8.00 -1.12 -14.19
CA ASP A 76 8.96 -1.84 -13.37
C ASP A 76 9.10 -3.34 -13.76
N HIS A 77 9.75 -4.16 -12.94
CA HIS A 77 9.91 -5.58 -13.25
C HIS A 77 8.73 -6.45 -12.77
N ASP A 78 7.86 -5.92 -11.92
CA ASP A 78 6.61 -6.56 -11.44
C ASP A 78 5.45 -6.28 -12.39
N GLY A 79 5.58 -5.27 -13.26
CA GLY A 79 4.60 -4.92 -14.28
C GLY A 79 3.80 -3.65 -13.95
N CYS A 80 4.14 -2.94 -12.89
CA CYS A 80 3.42 -1.73 -12.50
C CYS A 80 4.01 -0.49 -13.21
N GLY A 81 3.13 0.47 -13.51
CA GLY A 81 3.50 1.81 -13.96
C GLY A 81 3.99 2.68 -12.80
N ASN A 82 4.27 3.96 -13.07
CA ASN A 82 4.87 4.86 -12.10
C ASN A 82 3.87 5.71 -11.30
N GLU A 83 2.59 5.35 -11.28
CA GLU A 83 1.54 6.11 -10.61
C GLU A 83 1.06 5.49 -9.29
N THR A 84 1.72 4.45 -8.78
CA THR A 84 1.49 3.86 -7.45
C THR A 84 0.12 3.16 -7.28
N SER A 85 -0.99 3.86 -7.48
CA SER A 85 -2.35 3.42 -7.26
C SER A 85 -2.79 2.37 -8.30
N VAL A 86 -3.58 1.38 -7.86
CA VAL A 86 -4.08 0.29 -8.71
C VAL A 86 -4.89 0.82 -9.89
N GLY A 87 -5.72 1.84 -9.66
CA GLY A 87 -6.56 2.42 -10.71
C GLY A 87 -5.74 3.20 -11.73
N TYR A 88 -4.77 3.99 -11.28
CA TYR A 88 -3.94 4.80 -12.17
C TYR A 88 -2.98 3.96 -13.01
N ASN A 89 -2.34 2.95 -12.42
CA ASN A 89 -1.58 1.97 -13.20
C ASN A 89 -2.47 1.13 -14.13
N GLY A 90 -3.73 0.91 -13.73
CA GLY A 90 -4.77 0.31 -14.56
C GLY A 90 -5.01 1.05 -15.86
N LEU A 91 -5.11 2.38 -15.80
CA LEU A 91 -5.26 3.24 -16.98
C LEU A 91 -4.14 3.05 -17.99
N TRP A 92 -2.91 2.78 -17.52
CA TRP A 92 -1.77 2.52 -18.41
C TRP A 92 -1.95 1.17 -19.12
N LEU A 93 -2.31 0.12 -18.38
CA LEU A 93 -2.56 -1.20 -18.94
C LEU A 93 -3.69 -1.16 -19.98
N ASP A 94 -4.83 -0.54 -19.63
CA ASP A 94 -5.98 -0.38 -20.52
C ASP A 94 -5.62 0.39 -21.80
N GLY A 95 -4.94 1.53 -21.64
CA GLY A 95 -4.57 2.40 -22.75
C GLY A 95 -3.56 1.75 -23.69
N ILE A 96 -2.53 1.07 -23.16
CA ILE A 96 -1.53 0.37 -23.98
C ILE A 96 -2.15 -0.89 -24.62
N ASN A 97 -3.02 -1.62 -23.91
CA ASN A 97 -3.74 -2.77 -24.48
C ASN A 97 -4.62 -2.37 -25.65
N SER A 98 -5.33 -1.24 -25.56
CA SER A 98 -6.14 -0.73 -26.68
C SER A 98 -5.31 -0.50 -27.94
N ILE A 99 -4.07 -0.01 -27.79
CA ILE A 99 -3.12 0.15 -28.91
C ILE A 99 -2.64 -1.22 -29.41
N ALA A 100 -2.35 -2.14 -28.48
CA ALA A 100 -1.87 -3.49 -28.79
C ALA A 100 -2.88 -4.28 -29.63
N GLU A 101 -4.18 -4.17 -29.32
CA GLU A 101 -5.25 -4.81 -30.07
C GLU A 101 -5.26 -4.38 -31.55
N PHE A 102 -4.98 -3.10 -31.86
CA PHE A 102 -4.87 -2.62 -33.25
C PHE A 102 -3.60 -3.09 -33.96
N LEU A 103 -2.55 -3.43 -33.21
CA LEU A 103 -1.25 -3.83 -33.75
C LEU A 103 -1.04 -5.35 -33.75
N LYS A 104 -1.99 -6.13 -33.22
CA LYS A 104 -1.94 -7.59 -33.14
C LYS A 104 -1.68 -8.21 -34.51
N GLY A 105 -0.68 -9.10 -34.58
CA GLY A 105 -0.27 -9.77 -35.82
C GLY A 105 0.54 -8.92 -36.81
N THR A 106 0.79 -7.64 -36.51
CA THR A 106 1.68 -6.79 -37.32
C THR A 106 3.14 -6.94 -36.89
N SER A 107 4.09 -6.35 -37.64
CA SER A 107 5.50 -6.30 -37.23
C SER A 107 5.76 -5.46 -35.96
N LYS A 108 4.74 -4.76 -35.45
CA LYS A 108 4.80 -3.91 -34.25
C LYS A 108 3.88 -4.41 -33.14
N ASP A 109 3.49 -5.68 -33.19
CA ASP A 109 2.65 -6.33 -32.19
C ASP A 109 3.26 -6.21 -30.78
N LEU A 110 2.56 -5.50 -29.90
CA LEU A 110 3.00 -5.25 -28.54
C LEU A 110 2.93 -6.49 -27.64
N TYR A 111 2.11 -7.50 -27.94
CA TYR A 111 2.03 -8.74 -27.16
C TYR A 111 3.33 -9.56 -27.22
N ASN A 112 4.23 -9.24 -28.16
CA ASN A 112 5.59 -9.79 -28.24
C ASN A 112 6.60 -9.03 -27.35
N ASN A 113 6.22 -7.87 -26.79
CA ASN A 113 7.09 -7.09 -25.91
C ASN A 113 7.06 -7.62 -24.47
N GLY A 114 8.21 -8.06 -23.94
CA GLY A 114 8.30 -8.67 -22.62
C GLY A 114 7.86 -7.76 -21.45
N LYS A 115 8.05 -6.43 -21.55
CA LYS A 115 7.59 -5.48 -20.54
C LYS A 115 6.08 -5.30 -20.57
N PHE A 116 5.49 -5.21 -21.77
CA PHE A 116 4.03 -5.15 -21.90
C PHE A 116 3.36 -6.43 -21.39
N ARG A 117 3.91 -7.60 -21.72
CA ARG A 117 3.44 -8.89 -21.17
C ARG A 117 3.46 -8.92 -19.63
N LYS A 118 4.46 -8.31 -19.00
CA LYS A 118 4.52 -8.21 -17.54
C LYS A 118 3.41 -7.34 -16.95
N MET A 119 2.93 -6.33 -17.67
CA MET A 119 1.86 -5.45 -17.17
C MET A 119 0.55 -6.18 -16.90
N PHE A 120 0.30 -7.34 -17.53
CA PHE A 120 -0.88 -8.15 -17.22
C PHE A 120 -0.83 -8.80 -15.82
N ASN A 121 0.30 -8.73 -15.12
CA ASN A 121 0.41 -9.09 -13.70
C ASN A 121 0.03 -7.94 -12.76
N LEU A 122 -0.38 -6.77 -13.28
CA LEU A 122 -0.62 -5.55 -12.51
C LEU A 122 -1.46 -5.79 -11.26
N ASP A 123 -2.52 -6.60 -11.35
CA ASP A 123 -3.45 -6.81 -10.23
C ASP A 123 -2.81 -7.61 -9.07
N ILE A 124 -1.84 -8.47 -9.38
CA ILE A 124 -1.29 -9.47 -8.43
C ILE A 124 -0.58 -8.81 -7.24
N PRO A 125 0.29 -7.78 -7.41
CA PRO A 125 0.85 -7.03 -6.29
C PRO A 125 -0.21 -6.40 -5.36
N TYR A 126 -1.36 -5.96 -5.89
CA TYR A 126 -2.39 -5.29 -5.09
C TYR A 126 -3.36 -6.24 -4.39
N LEU A 127 -3.57 -7.44 -4.93
CA LEU A 127 -4.53 -8.39 -4.36
C LEU A 127 -3.96 -9.03 -3.09
N ILE A 128 -4.74 -9.02 -2.02
CA ILE A 128 -4.50 -9.67 -0.74
C ILE A 128 -5.66 -10.58 -0.37
N ALA A 129 -5.43 -11.52 0.55
CA ALA A 129 -6.49 -12.33 1.14
C ALA A 129 -7.41 -12.98 0.08
N ASP A 130 -6.80 -13.45 -1.01
CA ASP A 130 -7.42 -14.12 -2.16
C ASP A 130 -8.39 -13.29 -3.02
N GLY A 131 -8.61 -12.01 -2.73
CA GLY A 131 -9.52 -11.23 -3.56
C GLY A 131 -9.63 -9.74 -3.29
N TYR A 132 -9.01 -9.17 -2.26
CA TYR A 132 -9.18 -7.75 -1.93
C TYR A 132 -8.01 -6.92 -2.42
N SER A 133 -8.27 -5.77 -3.02
CA SER A 133 -7.24 -4.84 -3.46
C SER A 133 -6.82 -3.92 -2.31
N LEU A 134 -5.51 -3.68 -2.22
CA LEU A 134 -4.94 -2.70 -1.30
C LEU A 134 -5.36 -1.26 -1.65
N ASN A 135 -5.64 -0.46 -0.63
CA ASN A 135 -6.00 0.96 -0.73
C ASN A 135 -4.78 1.89 -0.68
N ILE A 136 -3.71 1.57 -1.41
CA ILE A 136 -2.45 2.34 -1.40
C ILE A 136 -2.53 3.54 -2.35
N GLY A 137 -2.10 4.71 -1.87
CA GLY A 137 -2.12 5.97 -2.61
C GLY A 137 -3.54 6.49 -2.87
N ASP A 138 -3.70 7.26 -3.96
CA ASP A 138 -4.98 7.80 -4.40
C ASP A 138 -5.89 6.65 -4.91
N THR A 139 -6.43 5.86 -3.99
CA THR A 139 -7.18 4.64 -4.26
C THR A 139 -8.42 4.55 -3.38
N HIS A 140 -9.60 4.57 -4.01
CA HIS A 140 -10.90 4.26 -3.39
C HIS A 140 -11.19 4.97 -2.05
N SER A 141 -12.13 4.41 -1.30
CA SER A 141 -12.57 4.87 0.02
C SER A 141 -11.71 4.29 1.14
N ALA A 142 -11.59 5.02 2.25
CA ALA A 142 -10.71 4.67 3.36
C ALA A 142 -11.17 3.37 4.03
N GLY A 143 -10.34 2.33 3.96
CA GLY A 143 -10.59 1.02 4.56
C GLY A 143 -11.72 0.21 3.93
N ASN A 144 -12.23 0.61 2.75
CA ASN A 144 -13.26 -0.15 2.04
C ASN A 144 -12.65 -1.47 1.50
N PRO A 145 -13.19 -2.65 1.85
CA PRO A 145 -12.79 -3.90 1.19
C PRO A 145 -13.37 -3.93 -0.23
N PHE A 146 -12.55 -3.63 -1.23
CA PHE A 146 -12.93 -3.66 -2.64
C PHE A 146 -12.01 -4.59 -3.44
N THR A 147 -12.41 -4.89 -4.68
CA THR A 147 -11.59 -5.65 -5.62
C THR A 147 -11.52 -4.89 -6.95
N THR A 148 -10.31 -4.72 -7.46
CA THR A 148 -10.05 -4.24 -8.82
C THR A 148 -9.33 -5.34 -9.60
N ILE A 149 -9.93 -5.74 -10.73
CA ILE A 149 -9.34 -6.67 -11.70
C ILE A 149 -9.55 -6.06 -13.08
N HIS A 150 -8.48 -5.94 -13.87
CA HIS A 150 -8.52 -5.31 -15.20
C HIS A 150 -8.93 -6.33 -16.26
N GLU A 151 -10.21 -6.69 -16.26
CA GLU A 151 -10.75 -7.81 -17.04
C GLU A 151 -10.49 -7.72 -18.55
N GLN A 152 -10.67 -6.54 -19.16
CA GLN A 152 -10.53 -6.44 -20.61
C GLN A 152 -9.09 -6.65 -21.09
N PRO A 153 -8.06 -6.02 -20.49
CA PRO A 153 -6.67 -6.39 -20.78
C PRO A 153 -6.36 -7.87 -20.54
N LEU A 154 -6.83 -8.44 -19.43
CA LEU A 154 -6.61 -9.86 -19.12
C LEU A 154 -7.23 -10.77 -20.18
N LEU A 155 -8.43 -10.44 -20.67
CA LEU A 155 -9.09 -11.15 -21.76
C LEU A 155 -8.27 -11.07 -23.06
N SER A 156 -7.85 -9.87 -23.47
CA SER A 156 -7.06 -9.69 -24.69
C SER A 156 -5.74 -10.47 -24.63
N PHE A 157 -5.10 -10.52 -23.46
CA PHE A 157 -3.86 -11.29 -23.27
C PHE A 157 -4.11 -12.80 -23.23
N PHE A 158 -5.18 -13.23 -22.56
CA PHE A 158 -5.58 -14.64 -22.50
C PHE A 158 -5.81 -15.21 -23.91
N GLU A 159 -6.52 -14.49 -24.78
CA GLU A 159 -6.73 -14.94 -26.16
C GLU A 159 -5.45 -15.14 -26.97
N VAL A 160 -4.38 -14.42 -26.64
CA VAL A 160 -3.10 -14.49 -27.35
C VAL A 160 -2.16 -15.54 -26.76
N SER A 161 -2.33 -15.90 -25.50
CA SER A 161 -1.30 -16.63 -24.75
C SER A 161 -1.79 -17.79 -23.89
N GLU A 162 -3.10 -17.93 -23.67
CA GLU A 162 -3.70 -18.88 -22.73
C GLU A 162 -3.09 -18.77 -21.31
N ASP A 163 -2.71 -17.55 -20.91
CA ASP A 163 -2.03 -17.32 -19.63
C ASP A 163 -2.87 -17.76 -18.43
N ILE A 164 -2.28 -18.59 -17.57
CA ILE A 164 -2.94 -19.20 -16.42
C ILE A 164 -3.36 -18.15 -15.40
N LYS A 165 -2.53 -17.14 -15.14
CA LYS A 165 -2.84 -16.10 -14.15
C LYS A 165 -3.96 -15.20 -14.66
N SER A 166 -4.00 -14.87 -15.96
CA SER A 166 -5.13 -14.17 -16.56
C SER A 166 -6.44 -14.96 -16.43
N ALA A 167 -6.44 -16.26 -16.71
CA ALA A 167 -7.61 -17.11 -16.51
C ALA A 167 -8.08 -17.13 -15.04
N GLN A 168 -7.14 -17.24 -14.10
CA GLN A 168 -7.42 -17.22 -12.66
C GLN A 168 -8.04 -15.91 -12.17
N LEU A 169 -7.54 -14.77 -12.65
CA LEU A 169 -8.07 -13.45 -12.30
C LEU A 169 -9.44 -13.20 -12.94
N LEU A 170 -9.63 -13.63 -14.19
CA LEU A 170 -10.92 -13.56 -14.87
C LEU A 170 -11.99 -14.42 -14.16
N ASP A 171 -11.65 -15.63 -13.72
CA ASP A 171 -12.52 -16.47 -12.88
C ASP A 171 -12.88 -15.78 -11.55
N LEU A 172 -11.88 -15.19 -10.88
CA LEU A 172 -12.12 -14.44 -9.63
C LEU A 172 -13.11 -13.28 -9.85
N ALA A 173 -12.91 -12.46 -10.89
CA ALA A 173 -13.82 -11.37 -11.22
C ALA A 173 -15.25 -11.87 -11.47
N ALA A 174 -15.38 -12.98 -12.20
CA ALA A 174 -16.68 -13.60 -12.48
C ALA A 174 -17.40 -14.08 -11.22
N ARG A 175 -16.69 -14.73 -10.30
CA ARG A 175 -17.25 -15.19 -9.02
C ARG A 175 -17.71 -14.04 -8.13
N LEU A 176 -16.88 -13.01 -7.98
CA LEU A 176 -17.23 -11.83 -7.16
C LEU A 176 -18.45 -11.10 -7.73
N ARG A 177 -18.60 -11.04 -9.06
CA ARG A 177 -19.84 -10.52 -9.68
C ARG A 177 -21.06 -11.38 -9.35
N ALA A 178 -20.93 -12.69 -9.43
CA ALA A 178 -22.02 -13.62 -9.14
C ALA A 178 -22.48 -13.53 -7.67
N GLU A 179 -21.55 -13.40 -6.74
CA GLU A 179 -21.81 -13.18 -5.31
C GLU A 179 -22.60 -11.88 -5.08
N ASN A 180 -22.35 -10.85 -5.90
CA ASN A 180 -23.09 -9.59 -5.91
C ASN A 180 -24.38 -9.61 -6.75
N GLY A 181 -24.89 -10.81 -7.12
CA GLY A 181 -26.14 -10.98 -7.86
C GLY A 181 -26.09 -10.57 -9.33
N GLN A 182 -24.90 -10.33 -9.88
CA GLN A 182 -24.70 -10.05 -11.32
C GLN A 182 -24.46 -11.35 -12.10
N SER A 183 -24.34 -11.24 -13.43
CA SER A 183 -23.96 -12.38 -14.27
C SER A 183 -22.56 -12.88 -13.91
N GLY A 184 -22.46 -14.16 -13.57
CA GLY A 184 -21.20 -14.87 -13.33
C GLY A 184 -20.49 -15.35 -14.60
N ASN A 185 -20.90 -14.87 -15.79
CA ASN A 185 -20.15 -15.14 -17.02
C ASN A 185 -18.82 -14.42 -16.94
N VAL A 186 -17.75 -15.10 -17.37
CA VAL A 186 -16.41 -14.54 -17.31
C VAL A 186 -16.30 -13.39 -18.31
N ILE A 187 -16.83 -13.58 -19.52
CA ILE A 187 -16.74 -12.60 -20.61
C ILE A 187 -18.10 -12.01 -20.97
N ARG A 188 -18.13 -10.69 -21.21
CA ARG A 188 -19.32 -9.92 -21.59
C ARG A 188 -19.14 -9.11 -22.88
N ASN A 189 -18.08 -9.41 -23.64
CA ASN A 189 -17.72 -8.71 -24.86
C ASN A 189 -18.23 -9.47 -26.09
N MET A 190 -19.15 -8.87 -26.84
CA MET A 190 -19.80 -9.51 -28.00
C MET A 190 -18.87 -9.77 -29.19
N PHE A 191 -17.64 -9.22 -29.17
CA PHE A 191 -16.63 -9.43 -30.20
C PHE A 191 -15.80 -10.71 -29.99
N TYR A 192 -16.06 -11.46 -28.91
CA TYR A 192 -15.31 -12.66 -28.51
C TYR A 192 -16.20 -13.92 -28.58
N ASP A 193 -15.57 -15.09 -28.76
CA ASP A 193 -16.24 -16.39 -28.61
C ASP A 193 -16.36 -16.74 -27.12
N CYS A 194 -17.37 -16.16 -26.46
CA CYS A 194 -17.55 -16.27 -25.02
C CYS A 194 -17.69 -17.73 -24.54
N GLU A 195 -18.40 -18.59 -25.29
CA GLU A 195 -18.61 -19.98 -24.90
C GLU A 195 -17.31 -20.78 -24.92
N LYS A 196 -16.47 -20.55 -25.94
CA LYS A 196 -15.15 -21.16 -26.03
C LYS A 196 -14.25 -20.71 -24.87
N ILE A 197 -14.17 -19.40 -24.63
CA ILE A 197 -13.30 -18.83 -23.59
C ILE A 197 -13.73 -19.27 -22.19
N ASP A 198 -15.03 -19.23 -21.89
CA ASP A 198 -15.56 -19.71 -20.60
C ASP A 198 -15.20 -21.18 -20.35
N ARG A 199 -15.24 -22.03 -21.39
CA ARG A 199 -14.84 -23.44 -21.28
C ARG A 199 -13.35 -23.57 -21.01
N GLU A 200 -12.50 -22.86 -21.74
CA GLU A 200 -11.04 -22.91 -21.60
C GLU A 200 -10.60 -22.42 -20.21
N ILE A 201 -11.19 -21.33 -19.71
CA ILE A 201 -10.93 -20.84 -18.36
C ILE A 201 -11.33 -21.90 -17.33
N LYS A 202 -12.53 -22.50 -17.44
CA LYS A 202 -12.95 -23.58 -16.52
C LYS A 202 -12.01 -24.78 -16.53
N GLU A 203 -11.49 -25.18 -17.69
CA GLU A 203 -10.50 -26.25 -17.81
C GLU A 203 -9.18 -25.89 -17.10
N ILE A 204 -8.71 -24.65 -17.25
CA ILE A 204 -7.53 -24.13 -16.57
C ILE A 204 -7.74 -24.10 -15.05
N ILE A 205 -8.88 -23.59 -14.57
CA ILE A 205 -9.21 -23.58 -13.14
C ILE A 205 -9.31 -25.01 -12.59
N GLY A 206 -9.93 -25.94 -13.33
CA GLY A 206 -9.99 -27.35 -12.95
C GLY A 206 -8.62 -28.02 -12.83
N LYS A 207 -7.65 -27.58 -13.64
CA LYS A 207 -6.28 -28.13 -13.67
C LYS A 207 -5.32 -27.48 -12.69
N TYR A 208 -5.36 -26.15 -12.55
CA TYR A 208 -4.37 -25.37 -11.81
C TYR A 208 -4.94 -24.71 -10.54
N GLY A 209 -6.24 -24.80 -10.32
CA GLY A 209 -6.93 -24.17 -9.19
C GLY A 209 -7.28 -22.70 -9.42
N GLN A 210 -8.03 -22.15 -8.48
CA GLN A 210 -8.43 -20.73 -8.46
C GLN A 210 -7.26 -19.81 -8.13
N PHE A 211 -7.42 -18.51 -8.44
CA PHE A 211 -6.49 -17.50 -7.98
C PHE A 211 -6.31 -17.57 -6.46
N ARG A 212 -5.06 -17.47 -6.02
CA ARG A 212 -4.72 -17.22 -4.62
C ARG A 212 -3.62 -16.19 -4.57
N SER A 213 -3.74 -15.25 -3.64
CA SER A 213 -2.65 -14.30 -3.38
C SER A 213 -1.46 -15.05 -2.76
N GLU A 214 -0.25 -14.60 -3.05
CA GLU A 214 0.98 -15.27 -2.61
C GLU A 214 1.77 -14.34 -1.69
N SER A 215 2.33 -14.92 -0.61
CA SER A 215 3.35 -14.25 0.19
C SER A 215 4.56 -14.00 -0.67
N LYS A 216 4.84 -12.74 -0.99
CA LYS A 216 5.89 -12.38 -1.93
C LYS A 216 6.36 -10.96 -1.73
N ASN A 217 7.64 -10.75 -2.07
CA ASN A 217 8.25 -9.45 -2.22
C ASN A 217 8.21 -8.98 -3.68
N TYR A 218 7.46 -7.93 -3.96
CA TYR A 218 7.36 -7.26 -5.27
C TYR A 218 8.23 -6.00 -5.21
N SER A 219 9.53 -6.16 -5.43
CA SER A 219 10.52 -5.09 -5.21
C SER A 219 10.60 -4.06 -6.34
N GLY A 220 9.93 -4.29 -7.45
CA GLY A 220 9.70 -3.29 -8.49
C GLY A 220 8.60 -2.33 -8.07
N TYR A 221 7.46 -2.87 -7.65
CA TYR A 221 6.33 -2.06 -7.16
C TYR A 221 6.61 -1.45 -5.78
N GLY A 222 7.37 -2.16 -4.95
CA GLY A 222 7.74 -1.78 -3.60
C GLY A 222 6.74 -2.23 -2.55
N ILE A 223 6.36 -3.51 -2.56
CA ILE A 223 5.52 -4.08 -1.51
C ILE A 223 5.97 -5.51 -1.13
N SER A 224 5.97 -5.79 0.17
CA SER A 224 6.09 -7.13 0.72
C SER A 224 4.75 -7.55 1.29
N LYS A 225 4.32 -8.79 1.02
CA LYS A 225 3.06 -9.34 1.55
C LYS A 225 3.29 -10.70 2.18
N ILE A 226 2.67 -10.95 3.34
CA ILE A 226 2.60 -12.24 4.02
C ILE A 226 1.13 -12.64 4.11
N GLU A 227 0.74 -13.63 3.30
CA GLU A 227 -0.59 -14.23 3.27
C GLU A 227 -0.68 -15.37 4.28
N ILE A 228 -1.68 -15.32 5.15
CA ILE A 228 -1.88 -16.26 6.26
C ILE A 228 -3.22 -16.94 6.08
N ARG A 229 -3.20 -18.27 6.10
CA ARG A 229 -4.40 -19.10 5.91
C ARG A 229 -4.39 -20.23 6.93
N ASN A 230 -5.19 -20.04 7.96
CA ASN A 230 -5.42 -21.05 8.98
C ASN A 230 -6.70 -21.81 8.63
N GLU A 231 -6.74 -23.11 8.97
CA GLU A 231 -7.93 -23.92 8.73
C GLU A 231 -9.11 -23.36 9.54
N GLY A 232 -10.23 -23.11 8.86
CA GLY A 232 -11.45 -22.55 9.48
C GLY A 232 -11.47 -21.03 9.63
N ASP A 233 -10.38 -20.32 9.30
CA ASP A 233 -10.30 -18.86 9.35
C ASP A 233 -10.44 -18.22 7.96
N GLU A 234 -10.96 -17.00 7.93
CA GLU A 234 -10.85 -16.10 6.78
C GLU A 234 -9.37 -15.79 6.49
N PRO A 235 -8.94 -15.67 5.21
CA PRO A 235 -7.56 -15.30 4.88
C PRO A 235 -7.17 -13.96 5.50
N LYS A 236 -5.92 -13.89 5.99
CA LYS A 236 -5.35 -12.69 6.60
C LYS A 236 -4.12 -12.29 5.80
N CYS A 237 -3.79 -11.00 5.79
CA CYS A 237 -2.57 -10.50 5.17
C CYS A 237 -1.91 -9.45 6.06
N VAL A 238 -0.59 -9.55 6.19
CA VAL A 238 0.26 -8.46 6.70
C VAL A 238 1.12 -8.00 5.54
N TRP A 239 1.20 -6.70 5.31
CA TRP A 239 1.96 -6.14 4.19
C TRP A 239 2.75 -4.91 4.61
N MET A 240 3.88 -4.69 3.95
CA MET A 240 4.71 -3.50 4.13
C MET A 240 4.86 -2.80 2.78
N TYR A 241 4.40 -1.55 2.69
CA TYR A 241 4.56 -0.72 1.51
C TYR A 241 5.81 0.13 1.62
N TYR A 242 6.66 0.07 0.60
CA TYR A 242 7.93 0.78 0.52
C TYR A 242 8.20 1.31 -0.89
N GLY A 243 7.15 1.36 -1.72
CA GLY A 243 7.18 1.81 -3.10
C GLY A 243 7.09 3.32 -3.27
N ARG A 244 6.71 3.75 -4.46
CA ARG A 244 6.75 5.16 -4.86
C ARG A 244 5.74 6.00 -4.08
N ASN A 245 6.20 7.12 -3.55
CA ASN A 245 5.45 8.00 -2.64
C ASN A 245 5.12 9.37 -3.30
N THR A 246 5.14 9.40 -4.65
CA THR A 246 4.96 10.59 -5.49
C THR A 246 3.87 10.36 -6.54
N GLY A 247 3.42 11.43 -7.20
CA GLY A 247 2.32 11.36 -8.17
C GLY A 247 1.00 11.09 -7.46
N HIS A 248 0.48 9.88 -7.64
CA HIS A 248 -0.72 9.37 -6.97
C HIS A 248 -0.40 8.45 -5.77
N GLY A 249 0.84 8.48 -5.26
CA GLY A 249 1.22 7.87 -4.00
C GLY A 249 1.16 8.84 -2.82
N HIS A 250 1.02 8.30 -1.60
CA HIS A 250 1.09 9.04 -0.34
C HIS A 250 2.51 9.05 0.23
N ARG A 251 2.79 9.83 1.30
CA ARG A 251 4.09 9.86 2.02
C ARG A 251 4.14 8.80 3.12
N ASP A 252 3.82 7.57 2.74
CA ASP A 252 3.52 6.39 3.55
C ASP A 252 4.66 5.35 3.53
N THR A 253 5.88 5.77 3.20
CA THR A 253 7.01 4.85 3.02
C THR A 253 7.29 4.06 4.31
N LEU A 254 7.41 2.74 4.17
CA LEU A 254 7.50 1.75 5.25
C LEU A 254 6.22 1.59 6.09
N MET A 255 5.06 2.00 5.59
CA MET A 255 3.76 1.69 6.20
C MET A 255 3.55 0.18 6.28
N LEU A 256 3.07 -0.30 7.43
CA LEU A 256 2.69 -1.69 7.67
C LEU A 256 1.16 -1.75 7.77
N GLY A 257 0.52 -2.59 6.97
CA GLY A 257 -0.92 -2.80 7.01
C GLY A 257 -1.31 -4.23 7.32
N LEU A 258 -2.49 -4.37 7.93
CA LEU A 258 -3.06 -5.62 8.37
C LEU A 258 -4.51 -5.74 7.84
N TYR A 259 -4.79 -6.88 7.23
CA TYR A 259 -6.12 -7.29 6.81
C TYR A 259 -6.46 -8.61 7.49
N ALA A 260 -7.59 -8.65 8.19
CA ALA A 260 -8.13 -9.87 8.79
C ALA A 260 -9.62 -9.67 9.09
N TYR A 261 -10.33 -10.77 9.33
CA TYR A 261 -11.76 -10.73 9.67
C TYR A 261 -12.63 -10.05 8.59
N GLY A 262 -12.21 -10.08 7.32
CA GLY A 262 -12.90 -9.42 6.22
C GLY A 262 -12.69 -7.90 6.12
N VAL A 263 -11.89 -7.29 7.00
CA VAL A 263 -11.70 -5.83 7.07
C VAL A 263 -10.22 -5.42 7.10
N PHE A 264 -9.94 -4.21 6.64
CA PHE A 264 -8.66 -3.54 6.92
C PHE A 264 -8.65 -3.08 8.38
N LEU A 265 -7.64 -3.51 9.15
CA LEU A 265 -7.57 -3.24 10.59
C LEU A 265 -6.86 -1.92 10.92
N ASN A 266 -6.01 -1.43 10.02
CA ASN A 266 -5.33 -0.15 10.08
C ASN A 266 -5.25 0.46 8.66
N PRO A 267 -6.40 0.89 8.11
CA PRO A 267 -6.51 1.27 6.71
C PRO A 267 -5.83 2.61 6.38
N ASP A 268 -5.17 2.70 5.23
CA ASP A 268 -4.82 3.99 4.63
C ASP A 268 -6.06 4.89 4.43
N HIS A 269 -5.85 6.19 4.30
CA HIS A 269 -6.88 7.18 3.97
C HIS A 269 -7.45 6.98 2.57
N GLY A 270 -6.67 6.43 1.64
CA GLY A 270 -7.08 6.26 0.25
C GLY A 270 -7.29 7.61 -0.45
N TYR A 271 -8.25 7.67 -1.38
CA TYR A 271 -8.34 8.80 -2.31
C TYR A 271 -8.69 10.14 -1.63
N PRO A 272 -7.93 11.23 -1.89
CA PRO A 272 -8.13 12.53 -1.25
C PRO A 272 -9.49 13.18 -1.53
N CYS A 273 -9.85 14.19 -0.72
CA CYS A 273 -11.11 14.90 -0.94
C CYS A 273 -11.15 15.53 -2.34
N PHE A 274 -10.09 16.22 -2.71
CA PHE A 274 -9.98 16.87 -4.01
C PHE A 274 -8.67 16.50 -4.68
N ALA A 275 -8.73 16.29 -6.00
CA ALA A 275 -7.56 15.97 -6.82
C ALA A 275 -6.79 17.25 -7.23
N ASP A 276 -6.61 18.19 -6.29
CA ASP A 276 -5.88 19.44 -6.48
C ASP A 276 -4.70 19.53 -5.48
N GLY A 277 -4.09 20.71 -5.38
CA GLY A 277 -2.96 20.98 -4.47
C GLY A 277 -3.36 21.64 -3.16
N ASN A 278 -4.59 21.45 -2.68
CA ASN A 278 -5.07 22.09 -1.46
C ASN A 278 -4.27 21.67 -0.21
N HIS A 279 -4.46 22.40 0.90
CA HIS A 279 -3.74 22.15 2.16
C HIS A 279 -4.11 20.80 2.77
N GLU A 280 -5.38 20.42 2.79
CA GLU A 280 -5.83 19.13 3.34
C GLU A 280 -5.10 17.96 2.68
N ARG A 281 -5.04 17.93 1.34
CA ARG A 281 -4.32 16.87 0.64
C ARG A 281 -2.85 16.82 1.05
N ARG A 282 -2.15 17.97 1.02
CA ARG A 282 -0.68 18.03 1.23
C ARG A 282 -0.25 17.88 2.69
N CYS A 283 -1.00 18.47 3.60
CA CYS A 283 -0.70 18.51 5.02
C CYS A 283 -1.34 17.34 5.78
N TRP A 284 -2.38 16.69 5.23
CA TRP A 284 -3.10 15.62 5.90
C TRP A 284 -3.17 14.32 5.10
N THR A 285 -4.07 14.19 4.11
CA THR A 285 -4.35 12.89 3.48
C THR A 285 -3.09 12.18 2.98
N VAL A 286 -2.20 12.88 2.24
CA VAL A 286 -1.00 12.26 1.68
C VAL A 286 0.22 12.38 2.59
N ASN A 287 0.08 13.02 3.77
CA ASN A 287 1.20 13.36 4.65
C ASN A 287 1.62 12.18 5.53
N THR A 288 2.91 12.10 5.89
CA THR A 288 3.45 11.02 6.73
C THR A 288 2.73 10.88 8.08
N ILE A 289 2.23 11.97 8.68
CA ILE A 289 1.54 11.93 9.98
C ILE A 289 0.23 11.11 9.97
N SER A 290 -0.33 10.87 8.77
CA SER A 290 -1.59 10.15 8.58
C SER A 290 -1.42 8.64 8.40
N HIS A 291 -0.18 8.14 8.36
CA HIS A 291 0.14 6.76 7.97
C HIS A 291 0.97 6.06 9.04
N ASP A 292 0.84 4.74 9.12
CA ASP A 292 1.47 3.89 10.13
C ASP A 292 2.98 3.70 9.89
N THR A 293 3.75 4.77 10.07
CA THR A 293 5.21 4.85 9.86
C THR A 293 5.84 5.87 10.82
N VAL A 294 7.09 6.30 10.58
CA VAL A 294 7.77 7.31 11.42
C VAL A 294 7.95 8.65 10.70
N MET A 295 7.50 9.74 11.33
CA MET A 295 7.83 11.10 10.92
C MET A 295 9.09 11.60 11.63
N VAL A 296 9.99 12.25 10.89
CA VAL A 296 11.22 12.87 11.41
C VAL A 296 11.15 14.39 11.29
N ASP A 297 11.52 15.11 12.35
CA ASP A 297 11.64 16.57 12.38
C ASP A 297 10.38 17.35 11.94
N GLU A 298 9.18 16.77 12.11
CA GLU A 298 7.89 17.43 11.80
C GLU A 298 7.65 17.71 10.32
N HIS A 299 8.37 17.00 9.44
CA HIS A 299 8.25 17.12 8.00
C HIS A 299 7.76 15.82 7.36
N PRO A 300 6.94 15.90 6.28
CA PRO A 300 6.66 14.74 5.47
C PRO A 300 7.94 14.17 4.86
N GLY A 301 7.96 12.86 4.63
CA GLY A 301 9.03 12.21 3.89
C GLY A 301 9.20 12.79 2.49
N ARG A 302 10.43 12.76 1.97
CA ARG A 302 10.77 13.26 0.62
C ARG A 302 10.23 12.35 -0.47
N ASN A 303 10.39 12.80 -1.72
CA ASN A 303 10.17 11.96 -2.89
C ASN A 303 11.01 10.67 -2.81
N HIS A 304 10.31 9.57 -2.90
CA HIS A 304 10.82 8.22 -2.79
C HIS A 304 10.26 7.38 -3.93
N ILE A 305 11.10 6.51 -4.48
CA ILE A 305 10.74 5.63 -5.61
C ILE A 305 10.53 4.21 -5.12
N VAL A 306 11.51 3.65 -4.40
CA VAL A 306 11.39 2.32 -3.78
C VAL A 306 12.45 2.16 -2.70
N GLY A 307 12.10 1.47 -1.62
CA GLY A 307 13.00 1.06 -0.54
C GLY A 307 13.93 -0.06 -0.95
N ILE A 308 14.84 -0.42 -0.05
CA ILE A 308 15.86 -1.45 -0.22
C ILE A 308 15.49 -2.62 0.69
N PRO A 309 14.94 -3.71 0.14
CA PRO A 309 14.70 -4.93 0.92
C PRO A 309 16.03 -5.56 1.33
N HIS A 310 16.19 -5.81 2.62
CA HIS A 310 17.33 -6.52 3.19
C HIS A 310 17.02 -8.00 3.41
N HIS A 311 15.79 -8.31 3.83
CA HIS A 311 15.36 -9.69 4.06
C HIS A 311 13.84 -9.81 3.80
N PHE A 312 13.48 -10.83 3.04
CA PHE A 312 12.11 -11.32 2.94
C PHE A 312 12.12 -12.84 3.07
N ASP A 313 11.34 -13.37 4.00
CA ASP A 313 11.07 -14.80 4.09
C ASP A 313 9.59 -15.04 4.46
N ALA A 314 8.98 -16.03 3.82
CA ALA A 314 7.59 -16.39 4.02
C ALA A 314 7.48 -17.83 4.53
N GLY A 315 7.99 -18.05 5.74
CA GLY A 315 7.98 -19.36 6.39
C GLY A 315 6.58 -19.77 6.90
N LYS A 316 6.40 -21.08 7.11
CA LYS A 316 5.14 -21.67 7.57
C LYS A 316 4.62 -21.07 8.89
N PHE A 317 5.54 -20.72 9.78
CA PHE A 317 5.26 -20.35 11.16
C PHE A 317 5.73 -18.94 11.50
N VAL A 318 6.84 -18.54 10.90
CA VAL A 318 7.45 -17.23 11.07
C VAL A 318 7.78 -16.71 9.68
N SER A 319 7.47 -15.45 9.44
CA SER A 319 7.81 -14.72 8.23
C SER A 319 8.46 -13.39 8.59
N VAL A 320 9.28 -12.85 7.69
CA VAL A 320 10.04 -11.62 7.93
C VAL A 320 9.91 -10.70 6.72
N MET A 321 9.69 -9.42 7.00
CA MET A 321 9.83 -8.33 6.03
C MET A 321 10.76 -7.29 6.62
N ASP A 322 11.85 -6.98 5.92
CA ASP A 322 12.87 -6.05 6.41
C ASP A 322 13.35 -5.15 5.28
N VAL A 323 13.07 -3.85 5.40
CA VAL A 323 13.25 -2.87 4.34
C VAL A 323 13.78 -1.56 4.90
N GLU A 324 14.75 -0.97 4.19
CA GLU A 324 15.31 0.35 4.48
C GLU A 324 14.92 1.38 3.43
N ALA A 325 14.60 2.61 3.82
CA ALA A 325 14.34 3.73 2.93
C ALA A 325 15.27 4.91 3.28
N PRO A 326 16.58 4.82 2.97
CA PRO A 326 17.59 5.73 3.52
C PRO A 326 17.50 7.16 2.97
N LEU A 327 16.78 7.37 1.87
CA LEU A 327 16.66 8.66 1.19
C LEU A 327 15.41 9.46 1.58
N ILE A 328 14.58 8.93 2.48
CA ILE A 328 13.30 9.55 2.84
C ILE A 328 13.49 10.85 3.63
N TYR A 329 14.53 10.91 4.48
CA TYR A 329 14.91 12.08 5.27
C TYR A 329 16.42 12.35 5.13
N GLU A 330 16.78 13.60 4.80
CA GLU A 330 18.19 13.96 4.54
C GLU A 330 19.10 13.85 5.77
N LYS A 331 18.53 14.06 6.95
CA LYS A 331 19.24 14.07 8.23
C LYS A 331 19.32 12.68 8.88
N THR A 332 18.77 11.65 8.25
CA THR A 332 18.80 10.29 8.78
C THR A 332 19.90 9.47 8.13
N SER A 333 20.67 8.75 8.95
CA SER A 333 21.61 7.71 8.51
C SER A 333 20.96 6.32 8.44
N CYS A 334 19.78 6.16 9.04
CA CYS A 334 18.98 4.93 9.03
C CYS A 334 17.50 5.29 9.09
N TYR A 335 16.71 4.64 8.24
CA TYR A 335 15.24 4.62 8.30
C TYR A 335 14.79 3.24 7.81
N ARG A 336 14.65 2.30 8.74
CA ARG A 336 14.49 0.86 8.43
C ARG A 336 13.41 0.25 9.30
N ARG A 337 12.55 -0.58 8.71
CA ARG A 337 11.51 -1.32 9.40
C ARG A 337 11.72 -2.81 9.17
N SER A 338 11.74 -3.57 10.25
CA SER A 338 11.73 -5.02 10.24
C SER A 338 10.48 -5.51 10.98
N SER A 339 9.63 -6.27 10.29
CA SER A 339 8.40 -6.81 10.86
C SER A 339 8.44 -8.33 10.75
N ILE A 340 8.32 -9.01 11.89
CA ILE A 340 8.35 -10.46 12.03
C ILE A 340 6.92 -10.92 12.31
N VAL A 341 6.34 -11.63 11.36
CA VAL A 341 4.98 -12.15 11.46
C VAL A 341 5.05 -13.58 12.00
N VAL A 342 4.44 -13.81 13.15
CA VAL A 342 4.37 -15.13 13.77
C VAL A 342 2.94 -15.65 13.63
N ASN A 343 2.79 -16.83 13.02
CA ASN A 343 1.51 -17.53 12.88
C ASN A 343 1.67 -19.00 13.26
N ILE A 344 1.36 -19.33 14.50
CA ILE A 344 1.50 -20.68 15.05
C ILE A 344 0.28 -20.96 15.94
N ASP A 345 -0.25 -22.17 15.89
CA ASP A 345 -1.45 -22.59 16.64
C ASP A 345 -2.67 -21.68 16.39
N ASN A 346 -2.82 -21.23 15.14
CA ASN A 346 -3.82 -20.25 14.69
C ASN A 346 -3.74 -18.87 15.38
N PHE A 347 -2.70 -18.61 16.17
CA PHE A 347 -2.44 -17.30 16.73
C PHE A 347 -1.50 -16.50 15.82
N THR A 348 -1.93 -15.29 15.47
CA THR A 348 -1.17 -14.37 14.62
C THR A 348 -0.84 -13.09 15.37
N TYR A 349 0.45 -12.72 15.39
CA TYR A 349 0.91 -11.41 15.83
C TYR A 349 2.12 -10.96 15.01
N VAL A 350 2.43 -9.67 15.08
CA VAL A 350 3.59 -9.05 14.43
C VAL A 350 4.49 -8.46 15.51
N ALA A 351 5.76 -8.85 15.51
CA ALA A 351 6.79 -8.10 16.22
C ALA A 351 7.41 -7.08 15.26
N ASP A 352 7.20 -5.81 15.54
CA ASP A 352 7.56 -4.70 14.67
C ASP A 352 8.71 -3.88 15.28
N PHE A 353 9.76 -3.68 14.49
CA PHE A 353 10.96 -2.93 14.86
C PHE A 353 11.20 -1.82 13.85
N PHE A 354 11.10 -0.56 14.29
CA PHE A 354 11.37 0.60 13.45
C PHE A 354 12.60 1.35 13.96
N ARG A 355 13.66 1.37 13.16
CA ARG A 355 14.94 2.02 13.47
C ARG A 355 15.07 3.33 12.70
N VAL A 356 15.29 4.42 13.44
CA VAL A 356 15.62 5.73 12.90
C VAL A 356 16.85 6.31 13.61
N ALA A 357 17.84 6.73 12.85
CA ALA A 357 19.03 7.38 13.39
C ALA A 357 19.31 8.71 12.69
N GLY A 358 19.35 9.80 13.46
CA GLY A 358 19.57 11.17 13.00
C GLY A 358 18.29 12.00 12.95
N GLY A 359 18.43 13.33 13.01
CA GLY A 359 17.30 14.22 13.31
C GLY A 359 17.09 14.39 14.82
N ASN A 360 16.11 15.22 15.17
CA ASN A 360 15.90 15.69 16.55
C ASN A 360 14.55 15.25 17.12
N ASN A 361 13.59 14.91 16.25
CA ASN A 361 12.26 14.47 16.65
C ASN A 361 11.85 13.24 15.84
N HIS A 362 11.55 12.14 16.53
CA HIS A 362 10.98 10.94 15.92
C HIS A 362 9.58 10.73 16.44
N ARG A 363 8.59 10.66 15.54
CA ARG A 363 7.21 10.33 15.86
C ARG A 363 6.83 9.03 15.18
N TYR A 364 6.65 7.96 15.93
CA TYR A 364 6.07 6.72 15.41
C TYR A 364 4.55 6.82 15.49
N ILE A 365 3.89 6.64 14.34
CA ILE A 365 2.45 6.74 14.16
C ILE A 365 1.88 5.34 13.97
N PHE A 366 0.75 5.09 14.63
CA PHE A 366 -0.08 3.91 14.40
C PHE A 366 -1.55 4.26 14.61
N HIS A 367 -2.47 3.74 13.80
CA HIS A 367 -3.89 3.87 14.07
C HIS A 367 -4.67 2.61 13.69
N GLY A 368 -5.68 2.27 14.48
CA GLY A 368 -6.67 1.28 14.08
C GLY A 368 -7.68 1.84 13.07
N ALA A 369 -8.51 0.94 12.52
CA ALA A 369 -9.73 1.27 11.81
C ALA A 369 -10.72 2.05 12.70
N GLU A 370 -11.85 2.49 12.12
CA GLU A 370 -12.90 3.16 12.90
C GLU A 370 -13.27 2.31 14.11
N GLY A 371 -13.32 2.89 15.30
CA GLY A 371 -13.46 2.09 16.50
C GLY A 371 -13.17 2.86 17.77
N LYS A 372 -13.54 2.26 18.90
CA LYS A 372 -13.19 2.80 20.21
C LYS A 372 -11.78 2.33 20.56
N ALA A 373 -10.86 3.27 20.75
CA ALA A 373 -9.55 3.01 21.32
C ALA A 373 -9.61 3.06 22.86
N THR A 374 -8.89 2.16 23.50
CA THR A 374 -8.65 2.14 24.95
C THR A 374 -7.17 1.87 25.22
N SER A 375 -6.65 2.38 26.33
CA SER A 375 -5.24 2.18 26.70
C SER A 375 -5.08 1.54 28.07
N SER A 376 -3.95 0.87 28.26
CA SER A 376 -3.47 0.36 29.54
C SER A 376 -1.99 0.70 29.70
N GLY A 377 -1.56 0.99 30.94
CA GLY A 377 -0.19 1.46 31.21
C GLY A 377 0.04 2.95 30.94
N LEU A 378 -1.00 3.73 30.60
CA LEU A 378 -0.92 5.18 30.35
C LEU A 378 -1.81 5.97 31.32
N ASN A 379 -1.36 7.16 31.68
CA ASN A 379 -2.08 8.18 32.45
C ASN A 379 -2.40 9.38 31.55
N LEU A 380 -3.26 9.16 30.57
CA LEU A 380 -3.60 10.16 29.56
C LEU A 380 -4.35 11.36 30.16
N VAL A 381 -3.84 12.56 29.89
CA VAL A 381 -4.43 13.85 30.27
C VAL A 381 -4.98 14.53 29.02
N LYS A 382 -6.26 14.88 29.05
CA LYS A 382 -6.90 15.61 27.95
C LYS A 382 -6.32 17.01 27.80
N GLN A 383 -5.94 17.37 26.58
CA GLN A 383 -5.53 18.72 26.22
C GLN A 383 -6.72 19.69 26.30
N ASN A 384 -6.49 20.90 26.78
CA ASN A 384 -7.52 21.93 26.86
C ASN A 384 -7.76 22.61 25.50
N GLY A 385 -8.51 21.94 24.62
CA GLY A 385 -8.90 22.46 23.31
C GLY A 385 -7.84 22.31 22.21
N GLY A 386 -8.15 22.88 21.05
CA GLY A 386 -7.28 22.92 19.88
C GLY A 386 -6.98 21.56 19.27
N THR A 387 -5.77 21.47 18.72
CA THR A 387 -5.27 20.33 17.93
C THR A 387 -3.91 19.87 18.45
N TYR A 388 -3.33 18.84 17.86
CA TYR A 388 -1.99 18.38 18.24
C TYR A 388 -0.92 19.46 18.01
N ALA A 389 -1.16 20.38 17.06
CA ALA A 389 -0.33 21.56 16.83
C ALA A 389 -0.32 22.57 17.99
N GLY A 390 -1.35 22.58 18.83
CA GLY A 390 -1.44 23.48 19.97
C GLY A 390 -2.87 23.68 20.47
N GLN A 391 -3.00 24.14 21.72
CA GLN A 391 -4.28 24.34 22.40
C GLN A 391 -5.16 25.40 21.75
N ASP A 392 -4.55 26.37 21.07
CA ASP A 392 -5.22 27.48 20.40
C ASP A 392 -5.27 27.32 18.87
N ILE A 393 -4.81 26.18 18.35
CA ILE A 393 -4.78 25.93 16.90
C ILE A 393 -6.05 25.21 16.47
N GLU A 394 -6.83 25.85 15.60
CA GLU A 394 -8.05 25.30 15.02
C GLU A 394 -7.78 24.11 14.09
N ILE A 395 -8.78 23.22 13.99
CA ILE A 395 -8.74 22.08 13.07
C ILE A 395 -8.66 22.57 11.63
N ALA A 396 -7.72 22.01 10.84
CA ALA A 396 -7.53 22.34 9.43
C ALA A 396 -7.36 23.85 9.16
N SER A 397 -6.67 24.55 10.06
CA SER A 397 -6.40 25.98 9.97
C SER A 397 -5.53 26.32 8.74
N PRO A 398 -6.05 27.10 7.75
CA PRO A 398 -5.27 27.47 6.57
C PRO A 398 -4.03 28.31 6.90
N SER A 399 -4.11 29.22 7.89
CA SER A 399 -2.97 30.05 8.29
C SER A 399 -1.85 29.24 8.93
N TYR A 400 -2.19 28.14 9.63
CA TYR A 400 -1.19 27.17 10.10
C TYR A 400 -0.54 26.45 8.89
N ASP A 401 -1.36 25.95 7.97
CA ASP A 401 -0.90 25.17 6.81
C ASP A 401 -0.15 25.99 5.74
N GLU A 402 -0.20 27.32 5.81
CA GLU A 402 0.63 28.23 5.00
C GLU A 402 2.09 28.24 5.46
N THR A 403 2.34 27.93 6.74
CA THR A 403 3.66 28.04 7.37
C THR A 403 4.20 26.72 7.90
N HIS A 404 3.35 25.71 8.03
CA HIS A 404 3.68 24.38 8.55
C HIS A 404 3.13 23.30 7.62
N GLU A 405 3.88 22.20 7.49
CA GLU A 405 3.50 21.05 6.67
C GLU A 405 3.39 19.75 7.49
N SER A 406 3.38 19.86 8.82
CA SER A 406 3.39 18.72 9.75
C SER A 406 2.07 17.95 9.80
N GLY A 407 0.96 18.60 9.43
CA GLY A 407 -0.39 18.04 9.54
C GLY A 407 -0.94 17.96 10.96
N PHE A 408 -0.25 18.51 11.96
CA PHE A 408 -0.64 18.36 13.37
C PHE A 408 -1.96 19.06 13.70
N ASN A 409 -2.38 20.06 12.92
CA ASN A 409 -3.67 20.73 13.05
C ASN A 409 -4.86 19.90 12.54
N TYR A 410 -4.64 18.73 11.95
CA TYR A 410 -5.73 17.81 11.56
C TYR A 410 -6.03 16.75 12.64
N LEU A 411 -5.19 16.70 13.68
CA LEU A 411 -5.35 15.82 14.84
C LEU A 411 -6.00 16.58 16.00
N TYR A 412 -7.17 16.13 16.45
CA TYR A 412 -7.98 16.78 17.49
C TYR A 412 -8.36 15.82 18.63
N ASP A 413 -9.09 16.30 19.63
CA ASP A 413 -9.45 15.52 20.84
C ASP A 413 -8.22 14.89 21.53
N VAL A 414 -7.17 15.70 21.62
CA VAL A 414 -5.81 15.28 22.00
C VAL A 414 -5.77 14.90 23.49
N GLN A 415 -5.14 13.76 23.77
CA GLN A 415 -4.76 13.31 25.11
C GLN A 415 -3.28 12.98 25.12
N ARG A 416 -2.58 13.35 26.19
CA ARG A 416 -1.12 13.22 26.31
C ARG A 416 -0.73 12.50 27.59
N ASP A 417 0.33 11.71 27.52
CA ASP A 417 1.11 11.26 28.68
C ASP A 417 2.57 11.56 28.40
N SER A 418 3.29 12.14 29.36
CA SER A 418 4.72 12.46 29.24
C SER A 418 5.55 11.82 30.35
N ALA A 419 4.97 10.90 31.12
CA ALA A 419 5.60 10.22 32.25
C ALA A 419 5.59 8.69 32.05
N ILE A 420 5.90 8.23 30.84
CA ILE A 420 5.96 6.81 30.47
C ILE A 420 7.24 6.20 31.03
N LYS A 421 7.10 5.11 31.79
CA LYS A 421 8.23 4.40 32.42
C LYS A 421 8.37 2.95 31.99
N ASP A 422 7.27 2.35 31.58
CA ASP A 422 7.15 0.94 31.23
C ASP A 422 6.41 0.79 29.89
N SER A 423 6.34 -0.43 29.38
CA SER A 423 5.53 -0.77 28.21
C SER A 423 4.06 -0.42 28.43
N PHE A 424 3.36 -0.06 27.36
CA PHE A 424 1.93 0.23 27.38
C PHE A 424 1.22 -0.39 26.18
N CYS A 425 -0.10 -0.52 26.26
CA CYS A 425 -0.91 -1.06 25.17
C CYS A 425 -2.04 -0.10 24.81
N VAL A 426 -2.30 0.03 23.51
CA VAL A 426 -3.52 0.66 22.98
C VAL A 426 -4.26 -0.38 22.15
N ASP A 427 -5.56 -0.51 22.41
CA ASP A 427 -6.46 -1.50 21.84
C ASP A 427 -7.64 -0.80 21.17
N TRP A 428 -7.87 -1.10 19.89
CA TRP A 428 -8.98 -0.61 19.11
C TRP A 428 -10.00 -1.72 18.92
N LYS A 429 -11.19 -1.53 19.49
CA LYS A 429 -12.37 -2.31 19.11
C LYS A 429 -12.88 -1.83 17.76
N VAL A 430 -12.69 -2.67 16.73
CA VAL A 430 -13.01 -2.34 15.33
C VAL A 430 -14.52 -2.26 15.14
N LYS A 431 -14.94 -1.19 14.47
CA LYS A 431 -16.28 -1.02 13.92
C LYS A 431 -16.25 -1.44 12.45
N ASP A 432 -17.18 -2.31 12.09
CA ASP A 432 -17.42 -2.66 10.69
C ASP A 432 -18.15 -1.52 9.97
N THR A 433 -17.38 -0.53 9.53
CA THR A 433 -17.86 0.64 8.79
C THR A 433 -18.50 0.25 7.45
N TRP A 434 -18.03 -0.84 6.84
CA TRP A 434 -18.42 -1.25 5.49
C TRP A 434 -19.50 -2.34 5.46
N HIS A 435 -19.99 -2.74 6.63
CA HIS A 435 -21.05 -3.74 6.79
C HIS A 435 -20.71 -5.09 6.14
N VAL A 436 -19.45 -5.52 6.23
CA VAL A 436 -19.01 -6.81 5.71
C VAL A 436 -19.43 -8.00 6.57
N TRP A 437 -19.76 -7.79 7.85
CA TRP A 437 -20.19 -8.86 8.74
C TRP A 437 -21.71 -9.02 8.75
N GLU A 438 -22.18 -10.26 8.57
CA GLU A 438 -23.61 -10.59 8.71
C GLU A 438 -24.16 -10.36 10.13
N LYS A 439 -23.27 -10.43 11.13
CA LYS A 439 -23.57 -10.25 12.54
C LYS A 439 -22.50 -9.40 13.20
N GLN A 440 -22.85 -8.74 14.29
CA GLN A 440 -21.87 -7.98 15.07
C GLN A 440 -20.77 -8.91 15.61
N ARG A 441 -19.51 -8.55 15.36
CA ARG A 441 -18.31 -9.24 15.86
C ARG A 441 -17.61 -8.37 16.90
N ASN A 442 -16.80 -9.00 17.75
CA ASN A 442 -15.94 -8.30 18.71
C ASN A 442 -14.48 -8.40 18.28
N VAL A 443 -14.16 -7.78 17.15
CA VAL A 443 -12.81 -7.79 16.56
C VAL A 443 -11.98 -6.63 17.09
N HIS A 444 -10.72 -6.90 17.38
CA HIS A 444 -9.76 -5.96 17.93
C HIS A 444 -8.44 -5.99 17.15
N ILE A 445 -7.79 -4.83 17.08
CA ILE A 445 -6.36 -4.70 16.83
C ILE A 445 -5.73 -3.99 18.03
N ALA A 446 -4.63 -4.53 18.54
CA ALA A 446 -3.93 -3.96 19.69
C ALA A 446 -2.44 -3.85 19.39
N ILE A 447 -1.84 -2.74 19.84
CA ILE A 447 -0.39 -2.53 19.80
C ILE A 447 0.13 -2.37 21.22
N THR A 448 1.08 -3.23 21.60
CA THR A 448 1.86 -3.09 22.81
C THR A 448 3.21 -2.48 22.45
N VAL A 449 3.43 -1.22 22.83
CA VAL A 449 4.72 -0.54 22.67
C VAL A 449 5.61 -0.92 23.84
N ILE A 450 6.77 -1.48 23.53
CA ILE A 450 7.62 -2.15 24.51
C ILE A 450 8.51 -1.17 25.26
N ASP A 451 9.12 -0.25 24.51
CA ASP A 451 10.09 0.69 25.07
C ASP A 451 9.42 1.98 25.54
N PRO A 452 9.86 2.56 26.66
CA PRO A 452 9.40 3.86 27.08
C PRO A 452 9.80 4.93 26.06
N VAL A 453 8.95 5.95 25.93
CA VAL A 453 9.09 7.09 25.01
C VAL A 453 8.93 8.40 25.78
N ASP A 454 9.35 9.53 25.21
CA ASP A 454 9.27 10.82 25.92
C ASP A 454 7.82 11.33 26.06
N GLU A 455 6.96 11.04 25.09
CA GLU A 455 5.54 11.39 25.11
C GLU A 455 4.72 10.38 24.30
N VAL A 456 3.51 10.10 24.79
CA VAL A 456 2.47 9.36 24.06
C VAL A 456 1.28 10.27 23.87
N ILE A 457 0.73 10.27 22.66
CA ILE A 457 -0.44 11.04 22.28
C ILE A 457 -1.49 10.11 21.70
N LEU A 458 -2.72 10.25 22.20
CA LEU A 458 -3.91 9.77 21.49
C LEU A 458 -4.65 10.98 20.93
N ALA A 459 -4.92 10.97 19.63
CA ALA A 459 -5.68 12.01 18.97
C ALA A 459 -6.57 11.42 17.87
N LYS A 460 -7.58 12.16 17.46
CA LYS A 460 -8.50 11.79 16.40
C LYS A 460 -8.16 12.52 15.12
N GLY A 461 -8.29 11.84 13.99
CA GLY A 461 -8.12 12.45 12.67
C GLY A 461 -9.12 11.86 11.69
N GLN A 462 -9.57 12.66 10.72
CA GLN A 462 -10.62 12.25 9.78
C GLN A 462 -9.98 11.81 8.46
N PRO A 463 -10.23 10.61 7.93
CA PRO A 463 -9.92 10.35 6.53
C PRO A 463 -10.78 11.25 5.62
N PRO A 464 -10.53 11.30 4.30
CA PRO A 464 -11.36 12.09 3.37
C PRO A 464 -12.86 11.91 3.59
N GLN A 465 -13.59 12.99 3.89
CA GLN A 465 -15.02 12.90 4.27
C GLN A 465 -15.99 13.05 3.10
N ASN A 466 -15.50 13.29 1.88
CA ASN A 466 -16.36 13.46 0.71
C ASN A 466 -16.68 12.14 -0.02
N LYS A 467 -16.15 11.00 0.44
CA LYS A 467 -16.47 9.67 -0.09
C LYS A 467 -17.57 9.05 0.78
N PRO A 468 -18.76 8.76 0.23
CA PRO A 468 -19.83 8.14 0.99
C PRO A 468 -19.37 6.84 1.67
N GLY A 469 -19.74 6.66 2.93
CA GLY A 469 -19.39 5.48 3.72
C GLY A 469 -18.03 5.52 4.40
N ASN A 470 -17.16 6.51 4.09
CA ASN A 470 -15.87 6.62 4.77
C ASN A 470 -16.04 6.70 6.31
N PRO A 471 -15.11 6.12 7.07
CA PRO A 471 -15.03 6.28 8.52
C PRO A 471 -15.12 7.74 8.95
N LYS A 472 -15.84 7.99 10.04
CA LYS A 472 -15.95 9.35 10.59
C LYS A 472 -14.59 9.87 11.06
N GLU A 473 -13.85 9.02 11.78
CA GLU A 473 -12.55 9.35 12.37
C GLU A 473 -11.80 8.07 12.73
N TYR A 474 -10.47 8.15 12.71
CA TYR A 474 -9.58 7.19 13.32
C TYR A 474 -9.01 7.77 14.61
N THR A 475 -8.65 6.90 15.56
CA THR A 475 -7.86 7.30 16.73
C THR A 475 -6.40 6.89 16.51
N TYR A 476 -5.52 7.87 16.45
CA TYR A 476 -4.09 7.74 16.24
C TYR A 476 -3.39 7.62 17.59
N LEU A 477 -2.50 6.64 17.67
CA LEU A 477 -1.40 6.59 18.62
C LEU A 477 -0.19 7.26 17.97
N ILE A 478 0.38 8.25 18.65
CA ILE A 478 1.65 8.85 18.28
C ILE A 478 2.58 8.73 19.48
N THR A 479 3.73 8.11 19.27
CA THR A 479 4.80 8.07 20.27
C THR A 479 5.92 9.01 19.82
N HIS A 480 6.43 9.83 20.71
CA HIS A 480 7.37 10.90 20.39
C HIS A 480 8.63 10.75 21.22
N ASN A 481 9.78 10.67 20.54
CA ASN A 481 11.11 10.81 21.13
C ASN A 481 11.74 12.11 20.61
N ARG A 482 12.42 12.85 21.49
CA ARG A 482 13.04 14.15 21.21
C ARG A 482 14.46 14.25 21.80
N GLY A 483 15.33 14.94 21.08
CA GLY A 483 16.68 15.23 21.52
C GLY A 483 17.51 15.85 20.40
N GLU A 484 18.82 15.72 20.47
CA GLU A 484 19.75 16.15 19.42
C GLU A 484 20.37 14.92 18.75
N ASN A 485 20.19 14.77 17.42
CA ASN A 485 20.74 13.68 16.62
C ASN A 485 20.46 12.28 17.22
N ILE A 486 19.20 12.02 17.54
CA ILE A 486 18.78 10.85 18.32
C ILE A 486 18.77 9.57 17.50
N LYS A 487 18.83 8.43 18.20
CA LYS A 487 18.60 7.10 17.64
C LYS A 487 17.39 6.50 18.35
N SER A 488 16.33 6.22 17.61
CA SER A 488 15.15 5.52 18.11
C SER A 488 15.07 4.13 17.53
N GLN A 489 14.76 3.17 18.39
CA GLN A 489 14.32 1.84 17.99
C GLN A 489 12.94 1.60 18.60
N PHE A 490 11.89 1.88 17.83
CA PHE A 490 10.53 1.59 18.26
C PHE A 490 10.30 0.09 18.14
N ALA A 491 10.05 -0.58 19.26
CA ALA A 491 9.71 -2.01 19.30
C ALA A 491 8.27 -2.18 19.79
N SER A 492 7.47 -2.95 19.06
CA SER A 492 6.08 -3.21 19.41
C SER A 492 5.64 -4.64 19.06
N ILE A 493 4.62 -5.12 19.77
CA ILE A 493 3.84 -6.30 19.39
C ILE A 493 2.46 -5.85 18.93
N ILE A 494 2.09 -6.19 17.71
CA ILE A 494 0.76 -5.93 17.14
C ILE A 494 0.01 -7.26 17.08
N GLU A 495 -1.12 -7.37 17.76
CA GLU A 495 -1.99 -8.54 17.69
C GLU A 495 -3.37 -8.18 17.16
N THR A 496 -4.03 -9.18 16.59
CA THR A 496 -5.42 -9.07 16.14
C THR A 496 -6.20 -10.25 16.69
N TYR A 497 -7.39 -10.02 17.21
CA TYR A 497 -8.17 -11.07 17.88
C TYR A 497 -9.67 -10.80 17.84
N GLU A 498 -10.46 -11.86 18.01
CA GLU A 498 -11.90 -11.78 18.22
C GLU A 498 -12.23 -12.24 19.65
N ASN A 499 -13.02 -11.44 20.37
CA ASN A 499 -13.43 -11.62 21.77
C ASN A 499 -12.32 -11.39 22.80
N GLU A 500 -11.21 -12.12 22.74
CA GLU A 500 -10.13 -12.03 23.73
C GLU A 500 -8.73 -12.09 23.11
N SER A 501 -7.82 -11.27 23.64
CA SER A 501 -6.39 -11.35 23.35
C SER A 501 -5.82 -12.71 23.74
N ASN A 502 -4.86 -13.21 22.95
CA ASN A 502 -4.09 -14.40 23.30
C ASN A 502 -2.78 -14.04 24.00
N LEU A 503 -2.35 -12.78 23.95
CA LEU A 503 -1.20 -12.27 24.67
C LEU A 503 -1.51 -12.10 26.15
N THR A 504 -0.56 -12.51 26.99
CA THR A 504 -0.57 -12.18 28.43
C THR A 504 0.41 -11.06 28.72
N LYS A 505 1.59 -11.09 28.09
CA LYS A 505 2.65 -10.09 28.31
C LYS A 505 3.61 -10.06 27.12
N ALA A 506 4.08 -8.87 26.78
CA ALA A 506 5.24 -8.67 25.92
C ALA A 506 6.21 -7.72 26.63
N GLU A 507 7.50 -8.05 26.64
CA GLU A 507 8.52 -7.24 27.31
C GLU A 507 9.86 -7.31 26.56
N ALA A 508 10.64 -6.25 26.67
CA ALA A 508 12.03 -6.28 26.23
C ALA A 508 12.84 -7.18 27.18
N VAL A 509 13.78 -7.92 26.62
CA VAL A 509 14.73 -8.74 27.39
C VAL A 509 16.16 -8.29 27.14
N SER A 510 17.04 -8.55 28.10
CA SER A 510 18.44 -8.12 27.99
C SER A 510 19.11 -8.83 26.83
N ILE A 511 19.78 -8.07 25.97
CA ILE A 511 20.59 -8.57 24.87
C ILE A 511 21.99 -7.94 24.95
N VAL A 512 23.00 -8.81 25.02
CA VAL A 512 24.41 -8.43 25.11
C VAL A 512 25.22 -9.22 24.10
N MET A 513 26.32 -8.66 23.62
CA MET A 513 27.33 -9.40 22.87
C MET A 513 28.03 -10.41 23.79
N GLU A 514 28.74 -11.40 23.22
CA GLU A 514 29.46 -12.42 24.00
C GLU A 514 30.44 -11.85 25.03
N ASP A 515 31.02 -10.68 24.75
CA ASP A 515 31.94 -9.97 25.66
C ASP A 515 31.24 -9.21 26.80
N GLY A 516 29.90 -9.27 26.86
CA GLY A 516 29.07 -8.62 27.87
C GLY A 516 28.65 -7.19 27.53
N THR A 517 29.10 -6.64 26.40
CA THR A 517 28.71 -5.31 25.96
C THR A 517 27.24 -5.27 25.54
N PRO A 518 26.45 -4.25 25.94
CA PRO A 518 25.08 -4.11 25.48
C PRO A 518 24.98 -4.00 23.94
N ALA A 519 23.97 -4.65 23.35
CA ALA A 519 23.73 -4.55 21.91
C ALA A 519 23.29 -3.14 21.46
N ASP A 520 22.72 -2.35 22.38
CA ASP A 520 22.25 -0.99 22.15
C ASP A 520 21.35 -0.90 20.89
N TYR A 521 21.68 -0.01 19.94
CA TYR A 521 20.88 0.21 18.73
C TYR A 521 20.95 -0.92 17.70
N THR A 522 21.95 -1.81 17.77
CA THR A 522 22.20 -2.78 16.70
C THR A 522 21.31 -4.02 16.82
N ALA A 523 20.93 -4.42 18.02
CA ALA A 523 19.99 -5.54 18.21
C ALA A 523 19.02 -5.33 19.37
N LYS A 524 17.83 -5.92 19.21
CA LYS A 524 16.76 -5.92 20.22
C LYS A 524 16.17 -7.31 20.34
N ALA A 525 15.83 -7.69 21.57
CA ALA A 525 15.13 -8.93 21.85
C ALA A 525 13.85 -8.66 22.64
N LEU A 526 12.78 -9.35 22.25
CA LEU A 526 11.46 -9.33 22.88
C LEU A 526 11.12 -10.72 23.39
N LYS A 527 10.47 -10.77 24.54
CA LYS A 527 9.85 -11.97 25.09
C LYS A 527 8.35 -11.80 25.09
N VAL A 528 7.65 -12.73 24.44
CA VAL A 528 6.21 -12.70 24.24
C VAL A 528 5.60 -13.93 24.91
N THR A 529 4.71 -13.70 25.88
CA THR A 529 4.08 -14.76 26.68
C THR A 529 2.60 -14.86 26.33
N MET A 530 2.18 -16.05 25.90
CA MET A 530 0.81 -16.36 25.48
C MET A 530 -0.02 -16.94 26.63
N LYS A 531 -1.36 -16.81 26.55
CA LYS A 531 -2.30 -17.40 27.52
C LYS A 531 -2.19 -18.92 27.63
N ASN A 532 -1.79 -19.61 26.56
CA ASN A 532 -1.60 -21.07 26.55
C ASN A 532 -0.26 -21.53 27.19
N GLY A 533 0.54 -20.59 27.72
CA GLY A 533 1.83 -20.87 28.36
C GLY A 533 3.03 -20.89 27.40
N ARG A 534 2.82 -20.74 26.09
CA ARG A 534 3.92 -20.58 25.13
C ARG A 534 4.66 -19.27 25.36
N ILE A 535 5.99 -19.33 25.23
CA ILE A 535 6.88 -18.18 25.33
C ILE A 535 7.71 -18.13 24.05
N ASP A 536 7.63 -17.00 23.36
CA ASP A 536 8.45 -16.73 22.17
C ASP A 536 9.53 -15.70 22.51
N TYR A 537 10.73 -15.96 22.02
CA TYR A 537 11.83 -15.00 22.02
C TYR A 537 12.04 -14.54 20.58
N ILE A 538 11.90 -13.24 20.34
CA ILE A 538 12.09 -12.63 19.02
C ILE A 538 13.29 -11.71 19.09
N ILE A 539 14.25 -11.95 18.20
CA ILE A 539 15.51 -11.22 18.15
C ILE A 539 15.62 -10.57 16.78
N ASN A 540 15.98 -9.30 16.76
CA ASN A 540 16.18 -8.56 15.54
C ASN A 540 17.49 -7.78 15.65
N SER A 541 18.49 -8.17 14.85
CA SER A 541 19.77 -7.49 14.70
C SER A 541 19.91 -6.87 13.30
N VAL A 542 20.79 -5.89 13.17
CA VAL A 542 21.21 -5.32 11.86
C VAL A 542 22.67 -5.60 11.54
N ASP A 543 23.30 -6.46 12.34
CA ASP A 543 24.66 -6.94 12.17
C ASP A 543 24.72 -8.47 12.35
N ASP A 544 25.91 -9.03 12.12
CA ASP A 544 26.19 -10.47 12.20
C ASP A 544 26.82 -10.89 13.54
N ASN A 545 26.69 -10.07 14.59
CA ASN A 545 27.28 -10.38 15.90
C ASN A 545 26.52 -11.53 16.59
N ALA A 546 27.25 -12.29 17.41
CA ALA A 546 26.66 -13.27 18.31
C ALA A 546 26.12 -12.57 19.57
N TYR A 547 24.90 -12.93 19.97
CA TYR A 547 24.20 -12.30 21.09
C TYR A 547 23.76 -13.33 22.14
N LEU A 548 23.84 -12.91 23.40
CA LEU A 548 23.24 -13.60 24.54
C LEU A 548 21.93 -12.89 24.91
N VAL A 549 20.84 -13.64 24.99
CA VAL A 549 19.50 -13.12 25.31
C VAL A 549 19.01 -13.76 26.58
N ASP A 550 18.65 -12.96 27.59
CA ASP A 550 18.20 -13.46 28.90
C ASP A 550 19.22 -14.42 29.59
N ASN A 551 20.52 -14.23 29.33
CA ASN A 551 21.59 -15.15 29.73
C ASN A 551 21.43 -16.59 29.21
N LYS A 552 20.65 -16.76 28.14
CA LYS A 552 20.55 -17.98 27.33
C LYS A 552 21.19 -17.69 25.98
N ILE A 553 21.91 -18.66 25.44
CA ILE A 553 22.52 -18.52 24.11
C ILE A 553 21.40 -18.42 23.09
N ALA A 554 21.46 -17.39 22.24
CA ALA A 554 20.60 -17.21 21.10
C ALA A 554 21.38 -17.39 19.80
#